data_AF-A0A2K2TW30-F1
#
_entry.id   AF-A0A2K2TW30-F1
#
_cell.length_a   1.000
_cell.length_b   1.000
_cell.length_c   1.000
_cell.angle_alpha   90.00
_cell.angle_beta   90.00
_cell.angle_gamma   90.00
#
_symmetry.space_group_name_H-M   'P 1'
#
loop_
_entity.id
_entity.type
_entity.pdbx_description
1 polymer ?
#
loop_
_entity_poly.entity_id
_entity_poly.type
_entity_poly.pdbx_seq_one_letter_code
_entity_poly.pdbx_strand_id
1 'polypeptide(L)'
;MERIRKRDMKLSDYNISRAKYNELKYFCMQYEEKKQKLNWSYGIGAVINDGMPKGNLPGNPVERTAIQNTMLQKDIELIEQTAIEADPEIYQWILKNVTDGIGYDYLDVPKCRSDFYSSRKYFFYLLSLKR
;
A
#
# COMPACT_ATOMS: atom_id res chain seq x y z
N MET A 1 -20.52 -12.73 -9.90
CA MET A 1 -19.05 -12.56 -9.94
C MET A 1 -18.42 -13.94 -9.93
N GLU A 2 -17.53 -14.23 -10.87
CA GLU A 2 -16.83 -15.50 -10.96
C GLU A 2 -15.95 -15.70 -9.72
N ARG A 3 -16.11 -16.82 -9.02
CA ARG A 3 -15.36 -17.11 -7.78
C ARG A 3 -13.95 -17.52 -8.16
N ILE A 4 -13.04 -16.55 -8.24
CA ILE A 4 -11.64 -16.77 -8.65
C ILE A 4 -10.98 -17.81 -7.73
N ARG A 5 -10.47 -18.89 -8.33
CA ARG A 5 -9.69 -19.90 -7.60
C ARG A 5 -8.26 -19.41 -7.40
N LYS A 6 -7.96 -18.89 -6.20
CA LYS A 6 -6.64 -18.32 -5.84
C LYS A 6 -5.45 -19.27 -6.11
N ARG A 7 -5.66 -20.59 -6.01
CA ARG A 7 -4.60 -21.60 -6.21
C ARG A 7 -4.08 -21.65 -7.64
N ASP A 8 -4.98 -21.73 -8.60
CA ASP A 8 -4.65 -21.94 -10.01
C ASP A 8 -4.36 -20.62 -10.77
N MET A 9 -4.59 -19.48 -10.11
CA MET A 9 -4.46 -18.15 -10.68
C MET A 9 -3.01 -17.83 -11.09
N LYS A 10 -2.80 -17.41 -12.34
CA LYS A 10 -1.56 -16.73 -12.80
C LYS A 10 -1.87 -15.29 -13.17
N LEU A 11 -0.96 -14.37 -12.84
CA LEU A 11 -1.16 -12.94 -13.11
C LEU A 11 -1.20 -12.62 -14.63
N SER A 12 -0.52 -13.45 -15.44
CA SER A 12 -0.57 -13.38 -16.92
C SER A 12 -1.98 -13.54 -17.47
N ASP A 13 -2.79 -14.38 -16.84
CA ASP A 13 -4.14 -14.71 -17.30
C ASP A 13 -5.09 -13.51 -17.15
N TYR A 14 -4.67 -12.50 -16.38
CA TYR A 14 -5.40 -11.26 -16.11
C TYR A 14 -4.72 -10.03 -16.73
N ASN A 15 -3.89 -10.21 -17.77
CA ASN A 15 -3.18 -9.13 -18.46
C ASN A 15 -2.25 -8.28 -17.56
N ILE A 16 -1.82 -8.83 -16.41
CA ILE A 16 -0.84 -8.13 -15.56
C ILE A 16 0.54 -8.40 -16.13
N SER A 17 1.05 -7.43 -16.87
CA SER A 17 2.42 -7.48 -17.39
C SER A 17 3.43 -7.48 -16.25
N ARG A 18 4.64 -7.96 -16.52
CA ARG A 18 5.75 -7.90 -15.56
C ARG A 18 6.06 -6.46 -15.11
N ALA A 19 5.90 -5.49 -16.02
CA ALA A 19 6.08 -4.07 -15.72
C ALA A 19 5.01 -3.57 -14.74
N LYS A 20 3.73 -3.87 -14.98
CA LYS A 20 2.64 -3.51 -14.06
C LYS A 20 2.82 -4.16 -12.69
N TYR A 21 3.19 -5.45 -12.65
CA TYR A 21 3.48 -6.12 -11.38
C TYR A 21 4.62 -5.44 -10.60
N ASN A 22 5.72 -5.07 -11.28
CA ASN A 22 6.83 -4.37 -10.63
C ASN A 22 6.40 -2.99 -10.11
N GLU A 23 5.61 -2.24 -10.88
CA GLU A 23 5.04 -0.97 -10.46
C GLU A 23 4.24 -1.13 -9.16
N LEU A 24 3.33 -2.12 -9.10
CA LEU A 24 2.53 -2.42 -7.91
C LEU A 24 3.40 -2.89 -6.74
N LYS A 25 4.43 -3.68 -7.01
CA LYS A 25 5.39 -4.12 -5.99
C LYS A 25 6.10 -2.93 -5.36
N TYR A 26 6.66 -2.02 -6.16
CA TYR A 26 7.34 -0.83 -5.65
C TYR A 26 6.37 0.12 -4.95
N PHE A 27 5.14 0.24 -5.44
CA PHE A 27 4.08 0.96 -4.76
C PHE A 27 3.83 0.44 -3.34
N CYS A 28 3.84 -0.88 -3.14
CA CYS A 28 3.72 -1.50 -1.83
C CYS A 28 4.98 -1.29 -0.96
N MET A 29 6.17 -1.38 -1.55
CA MET A 29 7.43 -1.15 -0.81
C MET A 29 7.54 0.28 -0.25
N GLN A 30 6.91 1.26 -0.90
CA GLN A 30 6.85 2.63 -0.41
C GLN A 30 5.88 2.84 0.76
N TYR A 31 5.15 1.81 1.21
CA TYR A 31 4.15 1.92 2.26
C TYR A 31 4.68 2.57 3.55
N GLU A 32 5.84 2.12 4.04
CA GLU A 32 6.39 2.65 5.29
C GLU A 32 6.89 4.09 5.12
N GLU A 33 7.50 4.44 3.98
CA GLU A 33 7.86 5.82 3.66
C GLU A 33 6.64 6.75 3.61
N LYS A 34 5.51 6.27 3.06
CA LYS A 34 4.25 7.03 3.02
C LYS A 34 3.72 7.27 4.42
N LYS A 35 3.76 6.27 5.29
CA LYS A 35 3.35 6.40 6.71
C LYS A 35 4.23 7.37 7.47
N GLN A 36 5.54 7.29 7.29
CA GLN A 36 6.48 8.21 7.91
C GLN A 36 6.25 9.65 7.45
N LYS A 37 6.06 9.88 6.15
CA LYS A 37 5.74 11.22 5.60
C LYS A 37 4.44 11.78 6.18
N LEU A 38 3.41 10.94 6.27
CA LEU A 38 2.11 11.31 6.84
C LEU A 38 2.23 11.66 8.34
N ASN A 39 2.91 10.82 9.11
CA ASN A 39 3.17 11.06 10.53
C ASN A 39 4.01 12.34 10.77
N TRP A 40 5.04 12.55 9.96
CA TRP A 40 5.88 13.75 10.01
C TRP A 40 5.08 15.02 9.68
N SER A 41 4.17 14.95 8.69
CA SER A 41 3.32 16.08 8.34
C SER A 41 2.38 16.47 9.48
N TYR A 42 1.81 15.49 10.19
CA TYR A 42 1.01 15.75 11.39
C TYR A 42 1.85 16.24 12.58
N GLY A 43 3.06 15.70 12.77
CA GLY A 43 3.98 16.10 13.84
C GLY A 43 4.53 17.52 13.69
N ILE A 44 4.85 17.95 12.47
CA ILE A 44 5.29 19.33 12.19
C ILE A 44 4.12 20.33 12.27
N GLY A 45 2.89 19.91 11.97
CA GLY A 45 1.71 20.76 12.14
C GLY A 45 1.46 21.23 13.58
N ALA A 46 2.08 20.58 14.57
CA ALA A 46 2.01 20.97 15.99
C ALA A 46 3.07 22.02 16.41
N VAL A 47 4.15 22.20 15.62
CA VAL A 47 5.12 23.27 15.87
C VAL A 47 4.63 24.51 15.13
N ILE A 48 3.87 25.32 15.87
CA ILE A 48 3.49 26.68 15.49
C ILE A 48 4.76 27.40 15.00
N ASN A 49 4.78 27.75 13.72
CA ASN A 49 5.79 28.63 13.15
C ASN A 49 5.53 30.05 13.69
N ASP A 50 6.03 30.31 14.89
CA ASP A 50 5.99 31.62 15.56
C ASP A 50 7.09 32.52 14.98
N GLY A 51 6.92 32.99 13.73
CA GLY A 51 7.89 33.91 13.14
C GLY A 51 7.73 34.27 11.67
N MET A 52 6.68 35.05 11.35
CA MET A 52 6.49 35.87 10.12
C MET A 52 6.58 35.19 8.73
N PRO A 53 5.49 35.22 7.93
CA PRO A 53 5.60 35.01 6.48
C PRO A 53 5.94 36.35 5.79
N LYS A 54 7.18 36.51 5.33
CA LYS A 54 7.53 37.49 4.29
C LYS A 54 7.55 36.79 2.93
N GLY A 55 6.59 37.09 2.07
CA GLY A 55 6.70 36.84 0.63
C GLY A 55 5.44 36.25 -0.02
N ASN A 56 4.78 37.06 -0.85
CA ASN A 56 3.70 36.68 -1.76
C ASN A 56 4.12 35.53 -2.70
N LEU A 57 3.45 34.37 -2.58
CA LEU A 57 3.29 33.39 -3.65
C LEU A 57 1.85 32.84 -3.60
N PRO A 58 1.14 32.72 -4.74
CA PRO A 58 -0.21 32.18 -4.75
C PRO A 58 -0.15 30.65 -4.67
N GLY A 59 -0.72 30.10 -3.61
CA GLY A 59 -0.82 28.67 -3.34
C GLY A 59 -0.45 28.39 -1.89
N ASN A 60 -1.45 28.32 -1.02
CA ASN A 60 -1.26 28.20 0.41
C ASN A 60 -0.43 26.92 0.72
N PRO A 61 0.76 27.01 1.34
CA PRO A 61 1.60 25.84 1.63
C PRO A 61 0.86 24.79 2.47
N VAL A 62 -0.11 25.23 3.28
CA VAL A 62 -1.01 24.37 4.05
C VAL A 62 -1.91 23.53 3.13
N GLU A 63 -2.48 24.13 2.09
CA GLU A 63 -3.40 23.46 1.15
C GLU A 63 -2.67 22.37 0.35
N ARG A 64 -1.46 22.66 -0.15
CA ARG A 64 -0.64 21.65 -0.85
C ARG A 64 -0.30 20.47 0.06
N THR A 65 0.05 20.75 1.31
CA THR A 65 0.35 19.71 2.30
C THR A 65 -0.88 18.85 2.61
N ALA A 66 -2.05 19.45 2.77
CA ALA A 66 -3.30 18.74 2.99
C ALA A 66 -3.67 17.82 1.82
N ILE A 67 -3.49 18.28 0.58
CA ILE A 67 -3.72 17.46 -0.63
C ILE A 67 -2.77 16.27 -0.66
N GLN A 68 -1.47 16.50 -0.42
CA GLN A 68 -0.47 15.42 -0.39
C GLN A 68 -0.77 14.39 0.71
N ASN A 69 -1.12 14.84 1.92
CA ASN A 69 -1.49 13.94 3.02
C ASN A 69 -2.70 13.09 2.67
N THR A 70 -3.70 13.67 2.03
CA THR A 70 -4.89 12.95 1.56
C THR A 70 -4.52 11.88 0.53
N MET A 71 -3.59 12.16 -0.38
CA MET A 71 -3.10 11.18 -1.35
C MET A 71 -2.33 10.04 -0.67
N LEU A 72 -1.44 10.36 0.26
CA LEU A 72 -0.69 9.37 1.04
C LEU A 72 -1.62 8.46 1.85
N GLN A 73 -2.64 9.04 2.48
CA GLN A 73 -3.63 8.29 3.25
C GLN A 73 -4.42 7.33 2.36
N LYS A 74 -4.89 7.79 1.20
CA LYS A 74 -5.59 6.95 0.22
C LYS A 74 -4.72 5.81 -0.28
N ASP A 75 -3.44 6.07 -0.52
CA ASP A 75 -2.50 5.04 -0.96
C ASP A 75 -2.29 3.96 0.11
N ILE A 76 -2.14 4.35 1.38
CA ILE A 76 -1.99 3.45 2.53
C ILE A 76 -3.25 2.60 2.68
N GLU A 77 -4.41 3.26 2.69
CA GLU A 77 -5.71 2.61 2.82
C GLU A 77 -5.96 1.62 1.68
N LEU A 78 -5.60 1.98 0.44
CA LEU A 78 -5.73 1.10 -0.70
C LEU A 78 -4.96 -0.22 -0.51
N ILE A 79 -3.73 -0.15 0.02
CA ILE A 79 -2.91 -1.33 0.29
C ILE A 79 -3.55 -2.19 1.40
N GLU A 80 -3.95 -1.56 2.51
CA GLU A 80 -4.52 -2.25 3.67
C GLU A 80 -5.85 -2.93 3.33
N GLN A 81 -6.78 -2.20 2.72
CA GLN A 81 -8.09 -2.74 2.34
C GLN A 81 -7.95 -3.86 1.30
N THR A 82 -7.00 -3.75 0.39
CA THR A 82 -6.75 -4.81 -0.60
C THR A 82 -6.15 -6.06 0.04
N ALA A 83 -5.31 -5.92 1.07
CA ALA A 83 -4.82 -7.07 1.84
C ALA A 83 -5.94 -7.77 2.61
N ILE A 84 -6.84 -7.00 3.24
CA ILE A 84 -8.02 -7.52 3.95
C ILE A 84 -8.96 -8.25 2.99
N GLU A 85 -9.27 -7.65 1.83
CA GLU A 85 -10.11 -8.28 0.80
C GLU A 85 -9.46 -9.54 0.23
N ALA A 86 -8.13 -9.54 0.07
CA ALA A 86 -7.42 -10.69 -0.43
C ALA A 86 -7.52 -11.88 0.52
N ASP A 87 -7.32 -11.68 1.82
CA ASP A 87 -7.48 -12.73 2.82
C ASP A 87 -7.54 -12.14 4.25
N PRO A 88 -8.74 -12.05 4.86
CA PRO A 88 -8.91 -11.37 6.15
C PRO A 88 -8.26 -12.13 7.32
N GLU A 89 -7.96 -13.42 7.18
CA GLU A 89 -7.31 -14.20 8.25
C GLU A 89 -5.81 -13.95 8.30
N ILE A 90 -5.18 -13.70 7.14
CA ILE A 90 -3.71 -13.57 7.03
C ILE A 90 -3.26 -12.19 6.51
N TYR A 91 -4.16 -11.21 6.42
CA TYR A 91 -3.86 -9.89 5.82
C TYR A 91 -2.64 -9.20 6.43
N GLN A 92 -2.41 -9.34 7.74
CA GLN A 92 -1.26 -8.74 8.44
C GLN A 92 0.07 -9.30 7.93
N TRP A 93 0.12 -10.60 7.65
CA TRP A 93 1.32 -11.25 7.09
C TRP A 93 1.47 -10.97 5.60
N ILE A 94 0.36 -10.84 4.87
CA ILE A 94 0.40 -10.38 3.47
C ILE A 94 1.00 -8.98 3.41
N LEU A 95 0.51 -8.04 4.23
CA LEU A 95 1.03 -6.68 4.35
C LEU A 95 2.54 -6.70 4.58
N LYS A 96 3.02 -7.33 5.67
CA LYS A 96 4.46 -7.44 5.98
C LYS A 96 5.27 -8.02 4.81
N ASN A 97 4.74 -9.02 4.12
CA ASN A 97 5.44 -9.62 2.99
C ASN A 97 5.52 -8.71 1.75
N VAL A 98 4.47 -7.94 1.46
CA VAL A 98 4.43 -7.07 0.26
C VAL A 98 5.05 -5.70 0.49
N THR A 99 5.04 -5.20 1.74
CA THR A 99 5.63 -3.91 2.12
C THR A 99 7.10 -4.07 2.48
N ASP A 100 7.41 -4.96 3.43
CA ASP A 100 8.73 -5.08 4.03
C ASP A 100 9.63 -6.07 3.28
N GLY A 101 9.04 -6.83 2.35
CA GLY A 101 9.75 -7.84 1.57
C GLY A 101 10.16 -9.08 2.38
N ILE A 102 9.65 -9.24 3.61
CA ILE A 102 9.97 -10.36 4.49
C ILE A 102 9.42 -11.65 3.87
N GLY A 103 10.31 -12.62 3.62
CA GLY A 103 9.93 -13.92 3.06
C GLY A 103 9.02 -14.72 4.00
N TYR A 104 8.20 -15.61 3.42
CA TYR A 104 7.28 -16.48 4.19
C TYR A 104 7.99 -17.25 5.31
N ASP A 105 9.23 -17.70 5.06
CA ASP A 105 10.01 -18.50 6.02
C ASP A 105 10.39 -17.74 7.30
N TYR A 106 10.28 -16.40 7.29
CA TYR A 106 10.53 -15.52 8.43
C TYR A 106 9.24 -15.01 9.07
N LEU A 107 8.08 -15.50 8.63
CA LEU A 107 6.76 -15.11 9.10
C LEU A 107 6.07 -16.33 9.73
N ASP A 108 5.55 -16.15 10.94
CA ASP A 108 4.76 -17.19 11.62
C ASP A 108 3.31 -17.16 11.11
N VAL A 109 3.13 -17.53 9.84
CA VAL A 109 1.82 -17.49 9.15
C VAL A 109 0.99 -18.71 9.55
N PRO A 110 -0.25 -18.55 10.03
CA PRO A 110 -1.15 -19.67 10.38
C PRO A 110 -1.77 -20.32 9.13
N LYS A 111 -1.01 -20.45 8.04
CA LYS A 111 -1.47 -20.99 6.76
C LYS A 111 -0.28 -21.54 5.98
N CYS A 112 -0.49 -22.61 5.22
CA CYS A 112 0.60 -23.22 4.46
C CYS A 112 1.18 -22.26 3.40
N ARG A 113 2.46 -22.47 3.07
CA ARG A 113 3.22 -21.65 2.11
C ARG A 113 2.48 -21.45 0.78
N SER A 114 1.93 -22.53 0.22
CA SER A 114 1.24 -22.50 -1.06
C SER A 114 -0.01 -21.60 -1.01
N ASP A 115 -0.84 -21.76 0.01
CA ASP A 115 -2.05 -20.95 0.17
C ASP A 115 -1.73 -19.48 0.47
N PHE A 116 -0.67 -19.22 1.25
CA PHE A 116 -0.19 -17.86 1.49
C PHE A 116 0.19 -17.17 0.17
N TYR A 117 1.02 -17.80 -0.66
CA TYR A 117 1.41 -17.22 -1.94
C TYR A 117 0.25 -17.11 -2.93
N SER A 118 -0.76 -17.98 -2.84
CA SER A 118 -2.02 -17.82 -3.57
C SER A 118 -2.80 -16.58 -3.14
N SER A 119 -2.95 -16.34 -1.84
CA SER A 119 -3.57 -15.11 -1.33
C SER A 119 -2.76 -13.86 -1.69
N ARG A 120 -1.42 -13.92 -1.63
CA ARG A 120 -0.53 -12.83 -2.08
C ARG A 120 -0.67 -12.54 -3.58
N LYS A 121 -0.76 -13.58 -4.43
CA LYS A 121 -1.03 -13.38 -5.86
C LYS A 121 -2.38 -12.69 -6.06
N TYR A 122 -3.41 -13.14 -5.34
CA TYR A 122 -4.75 -12.56 -5.41
C TYR A 122 -4.77 -11.10 -4.95
N PHE A 123 -3.98 -10.74 -3.93
CA PHE A 123 -3.75 -9.35 -3.53
C PHE A 123 -3.25 -8.48 -4.70
N PHE A 124 -2.20 -8.90 -5.42
CA PHE A 124 -1.70 -8.13 -6.56
C PHE A 124 -2.68 -8.04 -7.72
N TYR A 125 -3.51 -9.07 -7.90
CA TYR A 125 -4.61 -9.01 -8.85
C TYR A 125 -5.64 -7.95 -8.47
N LEU A 126 -6.15 -7.98 -7.24
CA LEU A 126 -7.11 -6.98 -6.73
C LEU A 126 -6.52 -5.56 -6.80
N LEU A 127 -5.26 -5.41 -6.42
CA LEU A 127 -4.58 -4.12 -6.45
C LEU A 127 -4.46 -3.57 -7.88
N SER A 128 -4.22 -4.45 -8.87
CA SER A 128 -4.16 -4.06 -10.29
C SER A 128 -5.49 -3.59 -10.86
N LEU A 129 -6.61 -4.01 -10.28
CA LEU A 129 -7.94 -3.56 -10.71
C LEU A 129 -8.29 -2.18 -10.14
N LYS A 130 -7.73 -1.85 -8.98
CA LYS A 130 -8.02 -0.60 -8.26
C LYS A 130 -7.09 0.55 -8.64
N ARG A 131 -5.92 0.25 -9.22
CA ARG A 131 -4.86 1.21 -9.57
C ARG A 131 -4.23 0.91 -10.92
#